data_AF-A0AAD5ZRE0-F1
#
_entry.id   AF-A0AAD5ZRE0-F1
#
_cell.length_a   1.000
_cell.length_b   1.000
_cell.length_c   1.000
_cell.angle_alpha   90.00
_cell.angle_beta   90.00
_cell.angle_gamma   90.00
#
_symmetry.space_group_name_H-M   'P 1'
#
loop_
_entity.id
_entity.type
_entity.pdbx_description
1 polymer ?
#
loop_
_entity_poly.entity_id
_entity_poly.type
_entity_poly.pdbx_seq_one_letter_code
_entity_poly.pdbx_strand_id
1 'polypeptide(L)'
;MDNNLDCEEEFILLDLDDCLYDTPPNAPFVLSGLDTLSPTLLIGDSLKLIGEYRETVGTFYFFSETKSDTSGKFSKEVNPCGSIQKVIKFRVLTKDQSKAELFL
;
A
#
# COMPACT_ATOMS: atom_id res chain seq x y z
N MET A 1 -29.64 -12.68 -16.24
CA MET A 1 -29.02 -12.26 -14.97
C MET A 1 -27.72 -11.61 -15.37
N ASP A 2 -27.73 -10.28 -15.44
CA ASP A 2 -26.58 -9.49 -15.81
C ASP A 2 -25.64 -9.53 -14.60
N ASN A 3 -24.59 -10.34 -14.68
CA ASN A 3 -23.53 -10.35 -13.67
C ASN A 3 -22.64 -9.12 -13.90
N ASN A 4 -23.21 -7.92 -13.74
CA ASN A 4 -22.39 -6.74 -13.47
C ASN A 4 -21.94 -6.87 -12.01
N LEU A 5 -20.87 -7.64 -11.82
CA LEU A 5 -20.10 -7.54 -10.58
C LEU A 5 -19.55 -6.12 -10.58
N ASP A 6 -20.23 -5.23 -9.85
CA ASP A 6 -19.65 -3.99 -9.36
C ASP A 6 -18.44 -4.39 -8.51
N CYS A 7 -17.29 -4.60 -9.17
CA CYS A 7 -16.02 -4.78 -8.50
C CYS A 7 -15.69 -3.44 -7.85
N GLU A 8 -16.14 -3.24 -6.61
CA GLU A 8 -15.70 -2.11 -5.79
C GLU A 8 -14.18 -2.20 -5.65
N GLU A 9 -13.46 -1.29 -6.32
CA GLU A 9 -12.01 -1.18 -6.19
C GLU A 9 -11.68 -0.65 -4.79
N GLU A 10 -11.10 -1.51 -3.94
CA GLU A 10 -10.63 -1.11 -2.61
C GLU A 10 -9.19 -0.61 -2.67
N PHE A 11 -8.96 0.61 -2.16
CA PHE A 11 -7.64 1.19 -2.02
C PHE A 11 -7.15 1.10 -0.58
N ILE A 12 -5.92 0.62 -0.40
CA ILE A 12 -5.23 0.51 0.89
C ILE A 12 -3.94 1.33 0.82
N LEU A 13 -3.67 2.12 1.85
CA LEU A 13 -2.39 2.82 1.97
C LEU A 13 -1.36 1.89 2.62
N LEU A 14 -0.24 1.66 1.93
CA LEU A 14 0.91 0.97 2.51
C LEU A 14 1.83 2.00 3.14
N ASP A 15 1.81 2.10 4.46
CA ASP A 15 2.75 2.91 5.22
C ASP A 15 4.02 2.10 5.45
N LEU A 16 5.10 2.48 4.77
CA LEU A 16 6.39 1.78 4.80
C LEU A 16 7.37 2.40 5.79
N ASP A 17 6.95 3.43 6.57
CA ASP A 17 7.81 4.22 7.44
C ASP A 17 9.13 4.58 6.71
N ASP A 18 10.24 4.52 7.45
CA ASP A 18 11.63 4.77 7.05
C ASP A 18 12.35 3.52 6.53
N CYS A 19 11.61 2.48 6.12
CA CYS A 19 12.22 1.18 5.78
C CYS A 19 12.86 1.14 4.38
N LEU A 20 12.62 2.14 3.52
CA LEU A 20 12.96 2.11 2.08
C LEU A 20 14.27 2.79 1.68
N TYR A 21 15.05 3.32 2.62
CA TYR A 21 16.20 4.19 2.29
C TYR A 21 17.26 3.55 1.39
N ASP A 22 17.38 2.23 1.38
CA ASP A 22 18.42 1.49 0.63
C ASP A 22 17.85 0.64 -0.52
N THR A 23 16.57 0.83 -0.88
CA THR A 23 15.97 0.05 -1.96
C THR A 23 16.26 0.68 -3.32
N PRO A 24 16.81 -0.08 -4.30
CA PRO A 24 17.09 0.47 -5.62
C PRO A 24 15.78 0.84 -6.33
N PRO A 25 15.80 1.84 -7.23
CA PRO A 25 14.65 2.15 -8.07
C PRO A 25 14.18 0.91 -8.82
N ASN A 26 12.87 0.68 -8.86
CA ASN A 26 12.25 -0.49 -9.49
C ASN A 26 12.66 -1.84 -8.87
N ALA A 27 13.09 -1.87 -7.60
CA ALA A 27 13.24 -3.12 -6.87
C ALA A 27 11.94 -3.94 -6.98
N PRO A 28 12.02 -5.24 -7.35
CA PRO A 28 10.83 -6.08 -7.37
C PRO A 28 10.27 -6.20 -5.95
N PHE A 29 8.96 -6.35 -5.84
CA PHE A 29 8.33 -6.59 -4.55
C PHE A 29 7.26 -7.68 -4.63
N VAL A 30 7.05 -8.36 -3.51
CA VAL A 30 6.00 -9.37 -3.33
C VAL A 30 5.22 -9.03 -2.08
N LEU A 31 3.95 -8.70 -2.25
CA LEU A 31 2.97 -8.51 -1.18
C LEU A 31 2.19 -9.81 -1.01
N SER A 32 2.05 -10.30 0.22
CA SER A 32 1.39 -11.58 0.52
C SER A 32 0.64 -11.52 1.84
N GLY A 33 -0.34 -12.41 2.00
CA GLY A 33 -1.11 -12.53 3.25
C GLY A 33 -2.01 -11.32 3.52
N LEU A 34 -2.54 -10.65 2.50
CA LEU A 34 -3.51 -9.56 2.68
C LEU A 34 -4.81 -10.03 3.34
N ASP A 35 -5.13 -11.31 3.25
CA ASP A 35 -6.22 -12.00 3.93
C ASP A 35 -5.89 -12.40 5.39
N THR A 36 -4.68 -12.11 5.87
CA THR A 36 -4.22 -12.43 7.22
C THR A 36 -4.16 -11.18 8.11
N LEU A 37 -4.00 -11.35 9.42
CA LEU A 37 -3.80 -10.21 10.33
C LEU A 37 -2.40 -9.58 10.20
N SER A 38 -1.46 -10.27 9.54
CA SER A 38 -0.05 -9.90 9.47
C SER A 38 0.48 -10.07 8.06
N PRO A 39 0.04 -9.22 7.11
CA PRO A 39 0.52 -9.26 5.73
C PRO A 39 2.03 -9.06 5.68
N THR A 40 2.69 -9.66 4.70
CA THR A 40 4.14 -9.56 4.53
C THR A 40 4.49 -8.89 3.21
N LEU A 41 5.51 -8.04 3.23
CA LEU A 41 6.05 -7.40 2.04
C LEU A 41 7.53 -7.72 1.93
N LEU A 42 7.91 -8.38 0.84
CA LEU A 42 9.30 -8.62 0.46
C LEU A 42 9.69 -7.60 -0.61
N ILE A 43 10.76 -6.83 -0.40
CA ILE A 43 11.31 -5.89 -1.38
C ILE A 43 12.72 -6.33 -1.74
N GLY A 44 12.98 -6.46 -3.04
CA GLY A 44 14.19 -7.10 -3.56
C GLY A 44 14.31 -8.54 -3.05
N ASP A 45 15.54 -8.97 -2.76
CA ASP A 45 15.82 -10.34 -2.31
C ASP A 45 15.98 -10.47 -0.78
N SER A 46 16.01 -9.34 -0.05
CA SER A 46 16.51 -9.33 1.34
C SER A 46 15.64 -8.58 2.34
N LEU A 47 14.90 -7.54 1.93
CA LEU A 47 14.13 -6.71 2.86
C LEU A 47 12.74 -7.32 3.09
N LYS A 48 12.56 -7.95 4.25
CA LYS A 48 11.27 -8.50 4.69
C LYS A 48 10.61 -7.58 5.70
N LEU A 49 9.38 -7.19 5.41
CA LEU A 49 8.55 -6.36 6.26
C LEU A 49 7.30 -7.15 6.67
N ILE A 50 6.84 -6.89 7.89
CA ILE A 50 5.57 -7.39 8.42
C ILE A 50 4.64 -6.19 8.64
N GLY A 51 3.41 -6.34 8.18
CA GLY A 51 2.38 -5.32 8.21
C GLY A 51 1.39 -5.56 9.35
N GLU A 52 0.82 -4.47 9.83
CA GLU A 52 -0.30 -4.47 10.77
C GLU A 52 -1.41 -3.59 10.17
N TYR A 53 -2.62 -4.14 10.07
CA TYR A 53 -3.79 -3.37 9.65
C TYR A 53 -4.17 -2.34 10.70
N ARG A 54 -4.37 -1.10 10.27
CA ARG A 54 -4.85 0.00 11.11
C ARG A 54 -6.03 0.70 10.45
N GLU A 55 -7.08 0.87 11.23
CA GLU A 55 -8.19 1.75 10.84
C GLU A 55 -7.74 3.20 10.93
N THR A 56 -8.19 3.99 9.95
CA THR A 56 -7.94 5.42 9.93
C THR A 56 -9.04 6.17 10.66
N VAL A 57 -8.67 7.23 11.37
CA VAL A 57 -9.66 8.20 11.86
C VAL A 57 -9.93 9.18 10.71
N GLY A 58 -11.09 9.04 10.06
CA GLY A 58 -11.47 9.80 8.88
C GLY A 58 -11.22 9.03 7.59
N THR A 59 -11.19 9.76 6.47
CA THR A 59 -11.04 9.18 5.12
C THR A 59 -9.90 9.88 4.40
N PHE A 60 -8.94 9.13 3.88
CA PHE A 60 -7.91 9.68 3.00
C PHE A 60 -8.42 9.71 1.55
N TYR A 61 -8.31 10.86 0.89
CA TYR A 61 -8.56 10.97 -0.54
C TYR A 61 -7.22 11.13 -1.25
N PHE A 62 -7.02 10.41 -2.34
CA PHE A 62 -5.82 10.55 -3.16
C PHE A 62 -6.18 10.98 -4.58
N PHE A 63 -5.27 11.74 -5.18
CA PHE A 63 -5.43 12.34 -6.50
C PHE A 63 -4.19 11.96 -7.32
N SER A 64 -4.39 11.36 -8.49
CA SER A 64 -3.29 11.09 -9.42
C SER A 64 -3.06 12.32 -10.28
N GLU A 65 -1.81 12.74 -10.46
CA GLU A 65 -1.51 13.73 -11.47
C GLU A 65 -1.62 13.08 -12.86
N THR A 66 -2.62 13.49 -13.64
CA THR A 66 -2.62 13.22 -15.07
C THR A 66 -1.57 14.13 -15.70
N LYS A 67 -0.61 13.55 -16.42
CA LYS A 67 0.34 14.32 -17.24
C LYS A 67 -0.45 15.01 -18.35
N SER A 68 -0.98 16.19 -18.05
CA SER A 68 -1.61 17.05 -19.05
C SER A 68 -0.50 17.59 -19.95
N ASP A 69 -0.57 17.27 -21.23
CA ASP A 69 0.33 17.82 -22.24
C ASP A 69 0.41 19.35 -22.11
N THR A 70 1.64 19.84 -22.17
CA THR A 70 2.11 21.23 -22.08
C THR A 70 1.26 22.24 -22.86
N SER A 71 0.15 22.72 -22.27
CA SER A 71 -0.60 23.85 -22.82
C SER A 71 -1.29 24.70 -21.74
N GLY A 72 -0.49 25.27 -20.83
CA GLY A 72 -0.71 26.62 -20.29
C GLY A 72 -2.10 27.04 -19.76
N LYS A 73 -2.91 26.14 -19.21
CA LYS A 73 -4.16 26.49 -18.49
C LYS A 73 -4.12 26.01 -17.05
N PHE A 74 -4.11 26.96 -16.11
CA PHE A 74 -3.93 26.74 -14.67
C PHE A 74 -5.23 26.43 -13.89
N SER A 75 -6.26 25.90 -14.54
CA SER A 75 -7.43 25.34 -13.86
C SER A 75 -7.46 23.82 -14.05
N LYS A 76 -6.59 23.10 -13.35
CA LYS A 76 -6.71 21.64 -13.26
C LYS A 76 -7.84 21.33 -12.29
N GLU A 77 -9.02 21.02 -12.81
CA GLU A 77 -10.07 20.36 -12.03
C GLU A 77 -9.51 19.01 -11.57
N VAL A 78 -9.40 18.83 -10.25
CA VAL A 78 -8.84 17.61 -9.65
C VAL A 78 -9.99 16.72 -9.17
N ASN A 79 -10.19 15.60 -9.86
CA ASN A 79 -11.13 14.58 -9.43
C ASN A 79 -10.42 13.59 -8.50
N PRO A 80 -10.97 13.25 -7.33
CA PRO A 80 -10.38 12.22 -6.47
C PRO A 80 -10.38 10.87 -7.19
N CYS A 81 -9.27 10.15 -7.08
CA CYS A 81 -9.15 8.81 -7.66
C CYS A 81 -9.84 7.75 -6.81
N GLY A 82 -10.02 8.02 -5.51
CA GLY A 82 -10.70 7.15 -4.59
C GLY A 82 -10.57 7.60 -3.14
N SER A 83 -11.12 6.79 -2.25
CA SER A 83 -11.01 6.93 -0.80
C SER A 83 -10.31 5.73 -0.20
N ILE A 84 -9.44 5.97 0.77
CA ILE A 84 -8.75 4.95 1.54
C ILE A 84 -9.25 5.03 2.98
N GLN A 85 -9.66 3.87 3.51
CA GLN A 85 -10.11 3.71 4.90
C GLN A 85 -9.17 2.82 5.72
N LYS A 86 -8.33 2.02 5.04
CA LYS A 86 -7.41 1.07 5.64
C LYS A 86 -5.97 1.44 5.33
N VAL A 87 -5.12 1.36 6.36
CA VAL A 87 -3.68 1.49 6.24
C VAL A 87 -3.04 0.19 6.71
N ILE A 88 -2.04 -0.29 5.98
CA ILE A 88 -1.15 -1.34 6.48
C ILE A 88 0.16 -0.67 6.85
N LYS A 89 0.48 -0.68 8.14
CA LYS A 89 1.75 -0.14 8.64
C LYS A 89 2.79 -1.25 8.68
N PHE A 90 3.79 -1.13 7.82
CA PHE A 90 4.89 -2.07 7.72
C PHE A 90 6.07 -1.67 8.59
N ARG A 91 6.74 -2.69 9.11
CA ARG A 91 7.98 -2.56 9.89
C ARG A 91 8.94 -3.68 9.50
N VAL A 92 10.24 -3.42 9.61
CA VAL A 92 11.27 -4.43 9.31
C VAL A 92 11.12 -5.63 10.23
N LEU A 93 11.06 -6.83 9.65
CA LEU A 93 11.06 -8.07 10.41
C LEU A 93 12.51 -8.37 10.83
N THR A 94 12.82 -8.19 12.11
CA THR A 94 14.13 -8.55 12.66
C THR A 94 14.18 -10.04 13.00
N LYS A 95 15.38 -10.63 13.02
CA LYS A 95 15.59 -12.07 13.26
C LYS A 95 15.00 -12.59 14.58
N ASP A 96 14.78 -11.71 15.56
CA ASP A 96 14.18 -12.09 16.85
C ASP A 96 12.66 -12.26 16.78
N GLN A 97 11.99 -11.63 15.81
CA GLN A 97 10.54 -11.69 15.65
C GLN A 97 10.07 -12.78 14.69
N SER A 98 10.93 -13.25 13.78
CA SER A 98 10.61 -14.39 12.91
C SER A 98 10.37 -15.69 13.67
N LYS A 99 10.89 -15.82 14.90
CA LYS A 99 10.62 -16.96 15.80
C LYS A 99 9.28 -16.86 16.52
N ALA A 100 8.75 -15.65 16.74
CA ALA A 100 7.51 -15.45 17.49
C ALA A 100 6.26 -15.75 16.63
N GLU A 101 6.34 -15.53 15.33
CA GLU A 101 5.26 -15.78 14.35
C GLU A 101 5.13 -17.27 13.95
N LEU A 102 6.08 -18.12 14.32
CA LEU A 102 6.06 -19.57 14.03
C LEU A 102 5.17 -20.39 14.99
N PHE A 103 4.42 -19.74 15.88
CA PHE A 103 3.56 -20.38 16.88
C PHE A 103 2.05 -20.14 16.67
N LEU A 104 1.63 -19.72 15.48
CA LEU A 104 0.21 -19.63 15.08
C LEU A 104 -0.08 -20.61 13.94
#